data_AF-A0A3N9U9Q9-F1
#
_entry.id   AF-A0A3N9U9Q9-F1
#
_cell.length_a   1.000
_cell.length_b   1.000
_cell.length_c   1.000
_cell.angle_alpha   90.00
_cell.angle_beta   90.00
_cell.angle_gamma   90.00
#
_symmetry.space_group_name_H-M   'P 1'
#
loop_
_entity.id
_entity.type
_entity.pdbx_description
1 polymer ?
#
loop_
_entity_poly.entity_id
_entity_poly.type
_entity_poly.pdbx_seq_one_letter_code
_entity_poly.pdbx_strand_id
1 'polypeptide(L)'
;MKYRKILVTILILTLTIITGCSETSEEQRSKPPEKAITIDDMQDKIDIDNIILTKFTKTMTATKGDFSVILAMKDTVYDEFQTITTPYYYTILLPISIENMVVEGVKSIPAQKLKKLTTDEAAKAGIKVNSQAFAGEPYTFFSIEQSVEWNPHSNSSPNLEGKYDFAIQNEDFVNAFYFSDIQLFVNGFNEKGTY
;
A
#
# COMPACT_ATOMS: atom_id res chain seq x y z
N MET A 1 2.02 -82.24 -28.43
CA MET A 1 2.89 -81.45 -29.34
C MET A 1 2.55 -79.97 -29.17
N LYS A 2 3.60 -79.15 -28.99
CA LYS A 2 3.67 -77.71 -29.24
C LYS A 2 2.96 -76.76 -28.25
N TYR A 3 3.75 -76.36 -27.26
CA TYR A 3 3.76 -75.01 -26.70
C TYR A 3 3.98 -73.97 -27.80
N ARG A 4 3.29 -72.82 -27.72
CA ARG A 4 3.87 -71.47 -27.95
C ARG A 4 2.82 -70.36 -27.86
N LYS A 5 2.93 -69.53 -26.81
CA LYS A 5 3.19 -68.07 -26.85
C LYS A 5 2.48 -67.33 -25.70
N ILE A 6 3.33 -66.95 -24.73
CA ILE A 6 3.38 -65.67 -24.00
C ILE A 6 2.20 -64.73 -24.32
N LEU A 7 1.34 -64.49 -23.32
CA LEU A 7 0.51 -63.30 -23.26
C LEU A 7 0.46 -62.78 -21.81
N VAL A 8 1.22 -61.72 -21.60
CA VAL A 8 0.95 -60.56 -20.74
C VAL A 8 0.21 -60.84 -19.42
N THR A 9 0.99 -60.98 -18.35
CA THR A 9 0.60 -60.59 -17.00
C THR A 9 0.48 -59.06 -16.98
N ILE A 10 -0.68 -58.51 -16.58
CA ILE A 10 -0.82 -57.29 -15.76
C ILE A 10 -2.24 -57.27 -15.19
N LEU A 11 -2.33 -57.70 -13.93
CA LEU A 11 -3.04 -57.06 -12.82
C LEU A 11 -4.35 -56.29 -13.16
N ILE A 12 -5.48 -57.00 -13.15
CA ILE A 12 -6.79 -56.39 -12.93
C ILE A 12 -6.92 -56.17 -11.42
N LEU A 13 -6.38 -55.06 -10.92
CA LEU A 13 -6.74 -54.55 -9.61
C LEU A 13 -7.93 -53.60 -9.82
N THR A 14 -9.09 -54.12 -9.45
CA THR A 14 -10.35 -53.44 -9.15
C THR A 14 -10.24 -51.92 -8.95
N LEU A 15 -10.61 -51.15 -9.97
CA LEU A 15 -11.02 -49.76 -9.82
C LEU A 15 -12.55 -49.74 -9.64
N THR A 16 -13.01 -50.04 -8.43
CA THR A 16 -14.34 -49.65 -8.00
C THR A 16 -14.37 -48.14 -7.93
N ILE A 17 -15.03 -47.53 -8.91
CA ILE A 17 -15.44 -46.12 -8.88
C ILE A 17 -16.44 -46.01 -7.72
N ILE A 18 -15.94 -45.64 -6.54
CA ILE A 18 -16.76 -45.20 -5.43
C ILE A 18 -17.14 -43.76 -5.75
N THR A 19 -18.43 -43.62 -6.00
CA THR A 19 -19.23 -42.42 -6.00
C THR A 19 -18.85 -41.45 -4.88
N GLY A 20 -18.62 -40.19 -5.26
CA GLY A 20 -19.09 -39.02 -4.54
C GLY A 20 -18.59 -38.81 -3.12
N CYS A 21 -17.42 -38.18 -3.00
CA CYS A 21 -17.21 -37.11 -2.02
C CYS A 21 -16.51 -35.98 -2.77
N SER A 22 -17.34 -35.07 -3.29
CA SER A 22 -16.89 -33.74 -3.67
C SER A 22 -16.57 -33.01 -2.37
N GLU A 23 -15.36 -33.18 -1.85
CA GLU A 23 -14.76 -32.16 -1.00
C GLU A 23 -14.28 -31.05 -1.94
N THR A 24 -15.28 -30.34 -2.47
CA THR A 24 -15.09 -28.93 -2.80
C THR A 24 -14.58 -28.33 -1.51
N SER A 25 -13.29 -27.97 -1.49
CA SER A 25 -12.80 -27.01 -0.51
C SER A 25 -13.75 -25.84 -0.62
N GLU A 26 -14.68 -25.75 0.32
CA GLU A 26 -15.42 -24.53 0.57
C GLU A 26 -14.31 -23.50 0.80
N GLU A 27 -14.06 -22.71 -0.23
CA GLU A 27 -13.56 -21.36 -0.09
C GLU A 27 -14.34 -20.81 1.09
N GLN A 28 -13.67 -20.77 2.24
CA GLN A 28 -14.23 -20.26 3.47
C GLN A 28 -14.42 -18.78 3.20
N ARG A 29 -15.53 -18.44 2.55
CA ARG A 29 -16.02 -17.09 2.37
C ARG A 29 -16.16 -16.61 3.79
N SER A 30 -15.17 -15.85 4.23
CA SER A 30 -15.23 -15.11 5.47
C SER A 30 -16.60 -14.46 5.49
N LYS A 31 -17.41 -14.79 6.51
CA LYS A 31 -18.67 -14.07 6.71
C LYS A 31 -18.30 -12.59 6.68
N PRO A 32 -18.99 -11.77 5.86
CA PRO A 32 -18.76 -10.33 5.91
C PRO A 32 -18.92 -9.91 7.37
N PRO A 33 -17.98 -9.11 7.90
CA PRO A 33 -17.96 -8.83 9.33
C PRO A 33 -19.29 -8.26 9.77
N GLU A 34 -19.75 -8.71 10.93
CA GLU A 34 -21.08 -8.41 11.48
C GLU A 34 -21.27 -6.92 11.77
N LYS A 35 -20.17 -6.15 11.76
CA LYS A 35 -20.11 -4.70 11.87
C LYS A 35 -19.09 -4.15 10.86
N ALA A 36 -19.43 -3.05 10.19
CA ALA A 36 -18.47 -2.30 9.39
C ALA A 36 -17.33 -1.79 10.31
N ILE A 37 -16.09 -1.96 9.87
CA ILE A 37 -14.88 -1.52 10.57
C ILE A 37 -14.29 -0.40 9.72
N THR A 38 -14.17 0.78 10.31
CA THR A 38 -13.70 1.99 9.63
C THR A 38 -12.22 2.27 9.91
N ILE A 39 -11.63 3.19 9.13
CA ILE A 39 -10.28 3.70 9.43
C ILE A 39 -10.27 4.56 10.71
N ASP A 40 -11.39 5.20 11.06
CA ASP A 40 -11.51 5.97 12.30
C ASP A 40 -11.47 5.05 13.53
N ASP A 41 -12.11 3.87 13.44
CA ASP A 41 -12.04 2.82 14.48
C ASP A 41 -10.60 2.31 14.74
N MET A 42 -9.65 2.60 13.83
CA MET A 42 -8.26 2.17 13.93
C MET A 42 -7.36 3.17 14.64
N GLN A 43 -7.80 4.42 14.83
CA GLN A 43 -6.98 5.45 15.51
C GLN A 43 -6.54 5.03 16.92
N ASP A 44 -7.41 4.32 17.65
CA ASP A 44 -7.13 3.88 19.02
C ASP A 44 -6.35 2.56 19.09
N LYS A 45 -6.20 1.85 17.97
CA LYS A 45 -5.56 0.52 17.91
C LYS A 45 -4.16 0.60 17.33
N ILE A 46 -3.98 1.49 16.37
CA ILE A 46 -2.76 1.61 15.61
C ILE A 46 -1.86 2.63 16.26
N ASP A 47 -0.73 2.16 16.76
CA ASP A 47 0.37 3.02 17.13
C ASP A 47 1.03 3.59 15.87
N ILE A 48 0.82 4.88 15.63
CA ILE A 48 1.29 5.59 14.44
C ILE A 48 2.81 5.59 14.30
N ASP A 49 3.56 5.37 15.40
CA ASP A 49 5.02 5.25 15.37
C ASP A 49 5.49 3.99 14.61
N ASN A 50 4.57 3.05 14.38
CA ASN A 50 4.79 1.85 13.56
C ASN A 50 4.50 2.06 12.06
N ILE A 51 4.13 3.28 11.67
CA ILE A 51 3.98 3.72 10.28
C ILE A 51 5.06 4.76 9.98
N ILE A 52 5.89 4.46 8.98
CA ILE A 52 7.08 5.23 8.65
C ILE A 52 6.97 5.79 7.23
N LEU A 53 7.13 7.10 7.08
CA LEU A 53 7.31 7.74 5.77
C LEU A 53 8.80 7.75 5.41
N THR A 54 9.18 6.90 4.45
CA THR A 54 10.59 6.57 4.18
C THR A 54 11.22 7.39 3.06
N LYS A 55 10.41 7.82 2.09
CA LYS A 55 10.85 8.64 0.97
C LYS A 55 9.71 9.53 0.51
N PHE A 56 10.06 10.76 0.16
CA PHE A 56 9.17 11.70 -0.51
C PHE A 56 9.91 12.23 -1.74
N THR A 57 9.26 12.17 -2.88
CA THR A 57 9.76 12.81 -4.10
C THR A 57 8.72 13.75 -4.67
N LYS A 58 9.19 14.86 -5.20
CA LYS A 58 8.37 15.83 -5.88
C LYS A 58 9.09 16.31 -7.13
N THR A 59 8.40 16.24 -8.25
CA THR A 59 8.86 16.71 -9.55
C THR A 59 7.77 17.54 -10.16
N MET A 60 8.14 18.58 -10.90
CA MET A 60 7.16 19.51 -11.42
C MET A 60 7.62 20.09 -12.76
N THR A 61 6.64 20.31 -13.62
CA THR A 61 6.76 21.05 -14.87
C THR A 61 5.90 22.32 -14.79
N ALA A 62 5.90 23.12 -15.86
CA ALA A 62 5.04 24.28 -15.97
C ALA A 62 3.53 23.95 -15.93
N THR A 63 3.14 22.69 -16.18
CA THR A 63 1.72 22.29 -16.30
C THR A 63 1.29 21.17 -15.36
N LYS A 64 2.24 20.47 -14.71
CA LYS A 64 1.96 19.30 -13.88
C LYS A 64 2.88 19.20 -12.67
N GLY A 65 2.35 18.69 -11.57
CA GLY A 65 3.10 18.23 -10.40
C GLY A 65 2.95 16.73 -10.22
N ASP A 66 4.07 16.05 -9.98
CA ASP A 66 4.15 14.63 -9.69
C ASP A 66 4.80 14.44 -8.32
N PHE A 67 4.06 13.84 -7.41
CA PHE A 67 4.43 13.64 -6.02
C PHE A 67 4.39 12.16 -5.69
N SER A 68 5.34 11.68 -4.90
CA SER A 68 5.26 10.33 -4.37
C SER A 68 5.80 10.21 -2.96
N VAL A 69 5.18 9.31 -2.19
CA VAL A 69 5.61 8.91 -0.86
C VAL A 69 5.78 7.40 -0.84
N ILE A 70 6.86 6.92 -0.24
CA ILE A 70 7.00 5.50 0.12
C ILE A 70 6.72 5.36 1.61
N LEU A 71 5.63 4.66 1.93
CA LEU A 71 5.22 4.35 3.29
C LEU A 71 5.68 2.93 3.63
N ALA A 72 6.26 2.75 4.81
CA ALA A 72 6.59 1.46 5.39
C ALA A 72 5.72 1.26 6.63
N MET A 73 5.00 0.15 6.68
CA MET A 73 4.11 -0.20 7.77
C MET A 73 4.59 -1.53 8.32
N LYS A 74 4.75 -1.65 9.64
CA LYS A 74 5.01 -2.95 10.27
C LYS A 74 3.93 -3.94 9.87
N ASP A 75 4.30 -5.18 9.61
CA ASP A 75 3.35 -6.19 9.09
C ASP A 75 2.17 -6.40 10.05
N THR A 76 2.40 -6.31 11.35
CA THR A 76 1.33 -6.36 12.38
C THR A 76 0.30 -5.23 12.20
N VAL A 77 0.75 -4.00 12.00
CA VAL A 77 -0.14 -2.86 11.72
C VAL A 77 -0.81 -3.04 10.36
N TYR A 78 -0.10 -3.51 9.34
CA TYR A 78 -0.69 -3.78 8.04
C TYR A 78 -1.84 -4.80 8.12
N ASP A 79 -1.65 -5.88 8.88
CA ASP A 79 -2.69 -6.88 9.11
C ASP A 79 -3.93 -6.26 9.78
N GLU A 80 -3.75 -5.30 10.70
CA GLU A 80 -4.87 -4.54 11.27
C GLU A 80 -5.61 -3.69 10.21
N PHE A 81 -4.87 -2.99 9.34
CA PHE A 81 -5.44 -2.25 8.21
C PHE A 81 -6.23 -3.15 7.25
N GLN A 82 -5.83 -4.43 7.10
CA GLN A 82 -6.57 -5.40 6.27
C GLN A 82 -7.94 -5.79 6.85
N THR A 83 -8.20 -5.50 8.12
CA THR A 83 -9.51 -5.77 8.75
C THR A 83 -10.55 -4.68 8.47
N ILE A 84 -10.13 -3.51 7.99
CA ILE A 84 -11.02 -2.40 7.62
C ILE A 84 -11.90 -2.82 6.46
N THR A 85 -13.21 -2.59 6.58
CA THR A 85 -14.20 -3.01 5.59
C THR A 85 -14.88 -1.87 4.87
N THR A 86 -14.71 -0.63 5.33
CA THR A 86 -15.12 0.56 4.60
C THR A 86 -14.00 1.11 3.72
N PRO A 87 -14.31 1.81 2.61
CA PRO A 87 -13.30 2.51 1.83
C PRO A 87 -12.52 3.54 2.67
N TYR A 88 -11.24 3.70 2.37
CA TYR A 88 -10.36 4.73 2.91
C TYR A 88 -9.25 5.04 1.91
N TYR A 89 -8.58 6.18 2.10
CA TYR A 89 -7.75 6.80 1.09
C TYR A 89 -6.43 7.32 1.66
N TYR A 90 -5.41 7.35 0.80
CA TYR A 90 -4.10 7.92 1.08
C TYR A 90 -3.91 9.17 0.24
N THR A 91 -3.53 10.28 0.88
CA THR A 91 -3.50 11.59 0.24
C THR A 91 -2.21 12.32 0.59
N ILE A 92 -1.50 12.81 -0.43
CA ILE A 92 -0.44 13.81 -0.22
C ILE A 92 -1.11 15.19 -0.28
N LEU A 93 -1.15 15.87 0.85
CA LEU A 93 -1.76 17.18 0.98
C LEU A 93 -0.75 18.25 0.53
N LEU A 94 -1.19 19.09 -0.40
CA LEU A 94 -0.36 20.14 -0.97
C LEU A 94 -0.33 21.36 -0.03
N PRO A 95 0.76 22.14 -0.03
CA PRO A 95 0.75 23.45 0.59
C PRO A 95 -0.40 24.31 0.07
N ILE A 96 -1.07 25.07 0.94
CA ILE A 96 -2.18 25.99 0.59
C ILE A 96 -1.81 26.93 -0.57
N SER A 97 -0.55 27.36 -0.65
CA SER A 97 -0.04 28.19 -1.75
C SER A 97 -0.16 27.51 -3.13
N ILE A 98 -0.11 26.19 -3.18
CA ILE A 98 -0.18 25.38 -4.40
C ILE A 98 -1.62 24.89 -4.66
N GLU A 99 -2.41 24.65 -3.61
CA GLU A 99 -3.79 24.14 -3.74
C GLU A 99 -4.66 24.98 -4.69
N ASN A 100 -4.56 26.31 -4.59
CA ASN A 100 -5.31 27.24 -5.45
C ASN A 100 -4.85 27.23 -6.92
N MET A 101 -3.70 26.63 -7.19
CA MET A 101 -3.13 26.51 -8.53
C MET A 101 -3.51 25.20 -9.21
N VAL A 102 -4.29 24.31 -8.58
CA VAL A 102 -4.63 23.00 -9.17
C VAL A 102 -5.93 23.09 -9.99
N VAL A 103 -5.96 22.44 -11.16
CA VAL A 103 -7.17 22.36 -12.03
C VAL A 103 -8.26 21.52 -11.39
N GLU A 104 -7.88 20.32 -10.95
CA GLU A 104 -8.75 19.37 -10.26
C GLU A 104 -8.08 19.06 -8.93
N GLY A 105 -8.77 19.29 -7.82
CA GLY A 105 -8.23 19.09 -6.48
C GLY A 105 -7.48 17.77 -6.33
N VAL A 106 -6.61 17.71 -5.32
CA VAL A 106 -5.76 16.56 -5.04
C VAL A 106 -6.57 15.26 -5.03
N LYS A 107 -6.25 14.35 -5.96
CA LYS A 107 -6.90 13.04 -6.05
C LYS A 107 -6.26 12.06 -5.09
N SER A 108 -6.97 11.76 -4.00
CA SER A 108 -6.60 10.72 -3.06
C SER A 108 -6.57 9.33 -3.70
N ILE A 109 -5.68 8.46 -3.21
CA ILE A 109 -5.51 7.11 -3.71
C ILE A 109 -6.30 6.13 -2.82
N PRO A 110 -7.29 5.40 -3.36
CA PRO A 110 -8.00 4.38 -2.60
C PRO A 110 -7.03 3.29 -2.13
N ALA A 111 -7.20 2.81 -0.89
CA ALA A 111 -6.33 1.80 -0.30
C ALA A 111 -6.14 0.55 -1.17
N GLN A 112 -7.22 0.07 -1.79
CA GLN A 112 -7.22 -1.09 -2.67
C GLN A 112 -6.45 -0.90 -3.99
N LYS A 113 -6.09 0.35 -4.32
CA LYS A 113 -5.29 0.69 -5.51
C LYS A 113 -3.83 0.98 -5.16
N LEU A 114 -3.44 0.90 -3.89
CA LEU A 114 -2.04 1.11 -3.51
C LEU A 114 -1.13 0.04 -4.11
N LYS A 115 0.01 0.49 -4.62
CA LYS A 115 1.05 -0.42 -5.07
C LYS A 115 1.87 -0.89 -3.88
N LYS A 116 1.72 -2.15 -3.47
CA LYS A 116 2.66 -2.83 -2.57
C LYS A 116 3.99 -3.02 -3.31
N LEU A 117 5.09 -2.62 -2.68
CA LEU A 117 6.44 -2.79 -3.21
C LEU A 117 7.03 -4.09 -2.68
N THR A 118 7.73 -4.81 -3.56
CA THR A 118 8.65 -5.86 -3.12
C THR A 118 9.86 -5.25 -2.39
N THR A 119 10.54 -6.05 -1.57
CA THR A 119 11.78 -5.63 -0.90
C THR A 119 12.82 -5.11 -1.89
N ASP A 120 12.93 -5.75 -3.06
CA ASP A 120 13.84 -5.35 -4.13
C ASP A 120 13.46 -4.00 -4.74
N GLU A 121 12.16 -3.75 -4.97
CA GLU A 121 11.68 -2.45 -5.46
C GLU A 121 11.91 -1.33 -4.42
N ALA A 122 11.64 -1.61 -3.14
CA ALA A 122 11.91 -0.66 -2.06
C ALA A 122 13.42 -0.35 -1.96
N ALA A 123 14.28 -1.36 -2.04
CA ALA A 123 15.73 -1.18 -2.04
C ALA A 123 16.22 -0.38 -3.25
N LYS A 124 15.69 -0.66 -4.46
CA LYS A 124 15.98 0.13 -5.67
C LYS A 124 15.52 1.57 -5.56
N ALA A 125 14.46 1.84 -4.81
CA ALA A 125 14.02 3.19 -4.50
C ALA A 125 14.93 3.90 -3.47
N GLY A 126 15.98 3.25 -2.97
CA GLY A 126 16.96 3.81 -2.04
C GLY A 126 16.61 3.56 -0.57
N ILE A 127 15.57 2.77 -0.27
CA ILE A 127 15.19 2.45 1.11
C ILE A 127 16.16 1.40 1.65
N LYS A 128 16.80 1.70 2.79
CA LYS A 128 17.68 0.76 3.50
C LYS A 128 16.84 -0.22 4.32
N VAL A 129 16.14 -1.13 3.65
CA VAL A 129 15.23 -2.12 4.25
C VAL A 129 15.88 -2.99 5.34
N ASN A 130 17.20 -3.15 5.34
CA ASN A 130 17.97 -3.89 6.34
C ASN A 130 18.60 -3.01 7.44
N SER A 131 18.19 -1.75 7.57
CA SER A 131 18.71 -0.84 8.60
C SER A 131 18.08 -1.09 9.98
N GLN A 132 18.71 -0.59 11.05
CA GLN A 132 18.15 -0.66 12.41
C GLN A 132 16.76 -0.02 12.53
N ALA A 133 16.44 0.97 11.68
CA ALA A 133 15.12 1.60 11.65
C ALA A 133 13.99 0.62 11.28
N PHE A 134 14.31 -0.47 10.58
CA PHE A 134 13.37 -1.54 10.24
C PHE A 134 13.69 -2.86 10.96
N ALA A 135 14.49 -2.81 12.03
CA ALA A 135 14.76 -3.99 12.84
C ALA A 135 13.56 -4.34 13.74
N GLY A 136 13.54 -5.58 14.24
CA GLY A 136 12.53 -6.06 15.19
C GLY A 136 11.43 -6.87 14.53
N GLU A 137 10.78 -6.34 13.50
CA GLU A 137 9.73 -7.06 12.76
C GLU A 137 9.73 -6.68 11.26
N PRO A 138 9.11 -7.51 10.39
CA PRO A 138 9.00 -7.22 8.97
C PRO A 138 8.10 -6.02 8.66
N TYR A 139 8.36 -5.36 7.54
CA TYR A 139 7.60 -4.21 7.06
C TYR A 139 7.04 -4.46 5.66
N THR A 140 5.81 -4.00 5.47
CA THR A 140 5.17 -3.87 4.17
C THR A 140 5.35 -2.45 3.64
N PHE A 141 5.83 -2.33 2.40
CA PHE A 141 6.10 -1.06 1.75
C PHE A 141 5.04 -0.73 0.70
N PHE A 142 4.62 0.53 0.63
CA PHE A 142 3.68 1.04 -0.36
C PHE A 142 4.25 2.23 -1.12
N SER A 143 4.03 2.27 -2.43
CA SER A 143 4.22 3.49 -3.24
C SER A 143 2.88 4.21 -3.37
N ILE A 144 2.84 5.46 -2.91
CA ILE A 144 1.74 6.39 -3.08
C ILE A 144 2.20 7.40 -4.13
N GLU A 145 1.59 7.39 -5.31
CA GLU A 145 1.95 8.26 -6.43
C GLU A 145 0.76 9.13 -6.83
N GLN A 146 0.93 10.44 -6.76
CA GLN A 146 -0.12 11.42 -7.00
C GLN A 146 0.34 12.44 -8.02
N SER A 147 -0.47 12.61 -9.06
CA SER A 147 -0.28 13.61 -10.11
C SER A 147 -1.37 14.67 -10.01
N VAL A 148 -1.00 15.93 -10.21
CA VAL A 148 -1.92 17.07 -10.26
C VAL A 148 -1.59 17.94 -11.47
N GLU A 149 -2.61 18.55 -12.06
CA GLU A 149 -2.46 19.48 -13.18
C GLU A 149 -2.61 20.92 -12.69
N TRP A 150 -1.77 21.82 -13.20
CA TRP A 150 -1.79 23.22 -12.82
C TRP A 150 -2.80 24.01 -13.64
N ASN A 151 -3.51 24.91 -12.98
CA ASN A 151 -4.43 25.84 -13.59
C ASN A 151 -3.66 26.77 -14.53
N PRO A 152 -3.88 26.69 -15.86
CA PRO A 152 -3.16 27.51 -16.82
C PRO A 152 -3.50 29.01 -16.70
N HIS A 153 -4.55 29.35 -15.96
CA HIS A 153 -4.99 30.73 -15.69
C HIS A 153 -4.51 31.25 -14.32
N SER A 154 -3.71 30.50 -13.58
CA SER A 154 -3.10 31.00 -12.35
C SER A 154 -2.20 32.21 -12.64
N ASN A 155 -2.34 33.27 -11.86
CA ASN A 155 -1.48 34.46 -11.93
C ASN A 155 -0.07 34.21 -11.33
N SER A 156 0.19 33.01 -10.82
CA SER A 156 1.42 32.63 -10.18
C SER A 156 1.93 31.31 -10.73
N SER A 157 3.24 31.23 -10.94
CA SER A 157 3.89 29.99 -11.33
C SER A 157 3.87 28.99 -10.17
N PRO A 158 3.65 27.70 -10.45
CA PRO A 158 3.75 26.67 -9.43
C PRO A 158 5.20 26.61 -8.93
N ASN A 159 5.38 26.49 -7.62
CA ASN A 159 6.68 26.30 -6.99
C ASN A 159 6.59 25.11 -6.03
N LEU A 160 7.74 24.53 -5.68
CA LEU A 160 7.82 23.39 -4.76
C LEU A 160 8.05 23.84 -3.31
N GLU A 161 7.87 25.12 -3.00
CA GLU A 161 8.07 25.66 -1.66
C GLU A 161 6.84 25.40 -0.79
N GLY A 162 7.09 25.27 0.51
CA GLY A 162 6.05 24.97 1.50
C GLY A 162 6.13 23.55 2.03
N LYS A 163 5.27 23.29 3.01
CA LYS A 163 5.18 22.02 3.73
C LYS A 163 4.16 21.12 3.06
N TYR A 164 4.56 19.88 2.87
CA TYR A 164 3.69 18.83 2.34
C TYR A 164 3.31 17.94 3.52
N ASP A 165 2.02 17.70 3.66
CA ASP A 165 1.51 16.78 4.67
C ASP A 165 1.02 15.50 3.99
N PHE A 166 0.76 14.49 4.79
CA PHE A 166 0.19 13.23 4.32
C PHE A 166 -0.90 12.77 5.26
N ALA A 167 -1.96 12.23 4.69
CA ALA A 167 -3.08 11.73 5.46
C ALA A 167 -3.56 10.37 4.97
N ILE A 168 -4.01 9.56 5.92
CA ILE A 168 -4.86 8.41 5.68
C ILE A 168 -6.25 8.78 6.20
N GLN A 169 -7.23 8.77 5.32
CA GLN A 169 -8.52 9.43 5.53
C GLN A 169 -9.67 8.48 5.24
N ASN A 170 -10.80 8.70 5.90
CA ASN A 170 -12.05 8.02 5.57
C ASN A 170 -12.65 8.55 4.24
N GLU A 171 -13.79 7.99 3.82
CA GLU A 171 -14.46 8.38 2.57
C GLU A 171 -14.98 9.82 2.58
N ASP A 172 -15.28 10.37 3.76
CA ASP A 172 -15.67 11.78 3.95
C ASP A 172 -14.46 12.73 3.97
N PHE A 173 -13.26 12.22 3.69
CA PHE A 173 -11.98 12.94 3.73
C PHE A 173 -11.65 13.56 5.09
N VAL A 174 -12.19 12.99 6.18
CA VAL A 174 -11.74 13.29 7.53
C VAL A 174 -10.49 12.48 7.82
N ASN A 175 -9.47 13.15 8.34
CA ASN A 175 -8.18 12.53 8.63
C ASN A 175 -8.29 11.58 9.83
N ALA A 176 -8.04 10.29 9.59
CA ALA A 176 -7.83 9.33 10.66
C ALA A 176 -6.36 9.33 11.10
N PHE A 177 -5.43 9.34 10.15
CA PHE A 177 -3.99 9.48 10.45
C PHE A 177 -3.45 10.67 9.68
N TYR A 178 -2.71 11.55 10.36
CA TYR A 178 -2.16 12.77 9.76
C TYR A 178 -0.69 12.92 10.14
N PHE A 179 0.13 13.12 9.12
CA PHE A 179 1.58 13.26 9.22
C PHE A 179 1.94 14.64 8.68
N SER A 180 2.33 15.54 9.60
CA SER A 180 2.72 16.90 9.22
C SER A 180 4.15 16.95 8.72
N ASP A 181 4.40 17.74 7.68
CA ASP A 181 5.73 18.01 7.14
C ASP A 181 6.53 16.74 6.84
N ILE A 182 6.03 15.97 5.88
CA ILE A 182 6.58 14.66 5.48
C ILE A 182 8.05 14.75 5.05
N GLN A 183 8.51 15.94 4.66
CA GLN A 183 9.89 16.18 4.28
C GLN A 183 10.83 16.00 5.47
N LEU A 184 10.43 16.41 6.67
CA LEU A 184 11.22 16.23 7.90
C LEU A 184 11.28 14.76 8.30
N PHE A 185 10.15 14.04 8.22
CA PHE A 185 10.11 12.61 8.47
C PHE A 185 11.10 11.86 7.57
N VAL A 186 11.01 12.09 6.26
CA VAL A 186 11.85 11.42 5.25
C VAL A 186 13.34 11.74 5.42
N ASN A 187 13.68 12.99 5.73
CA ASN A 187 15.07 13.37 5.97
C ASN A 187 15.63 12.68 7.23
N GLY A 188 14.82 12.52 8.28
CA GLY A 188 15.18 11.74 9.46
C GLY A 188 15.51 10.27 9.18
N PHE A 189 14.93 9.66 8.14
CA PHE A 189 15.25 8.28 7.73
C PHE A 189 16.41 8.18 6.72
N ASN A 190 16.68 9.24 5.95
CA ASN A 190 17.73 9.25 4.91
C ASN A 190 19.04 9.92 5.35
N GLU A 191 19.08 10.61 6.48
CA GLU A 191 20.30 11.21 6.99
C GLU A 191 21.19 10.19 7.72
N LYS A 192 22.29 9.80 7.05
CA LYS A 192 23.56 9.74 7.77
C LYS A 192 23.94 11.20 8.02
N GLY A 193 23.73 11.66 9.25
CA GLY A 193 24.16 12.98 9.67
C GLY A 193 25.66 13.19 9.43
N THR A 194 25.97 14.33 8.84
CA THR A 194 27.11 15.17 9.20
C THR A 194 26.72 16.59 8.81
N TYR A 195 26.48 17.42 9.82
CA TYR A 195 26.39 18.88 9.67
C TYR A 195 27.77 19.46 9.34
#